data_AF-A0A162PKP9-F1
#
_entry.id   AF-A0A162PKP9-F1
#
_cell.length_a   1.000
_cell.length_b   1.000
_cell.length_c   1.000
_cell.angle_alpha   90.00
_cell.angle_beta   90.00
_cell.angle_gamma   90.00
#
_symmetry.space_group_name_H-M   'P 1'
#
loop_
_entity.id
_entity.type
_entity.pdbx_description
1 polymer ?
#
loop_
_entity_poly.entity_id
_entity_poly.type
_entity_poly.pdbx_seq_one_letter_code
_entity_poly.pdbx_strand_id
1 'polypeptide(L)'
;MGTKIKTREAMKAENVMMTKTKARMKTRSKFLTLTQDVMHLICEYLEPHDILQLVRTTSIFNAYERSLILHNDMVGNEKRALLWACSKGDIDFARKCLELGYDPNYTTSGTGHQLRSILKVPAPVFFCRAIMTDHPAVVSLLYQYGGRFSGIDLQTINSKGEQCGNPITPFHLVRSKAMVQTILQLEPNLPVDSTRWTANEPILTWMIVRGASPQTVRLLLEAGAHPSGARPRGPQLEFFTPHLPHAFQSLLEAAVFQLDVEMVRLLLNRGASFKYGALNGHGHTHLHCVLSHYLFQAPETYDKSIQIFEACVNHGLDPNRRFRFCSRYDLSNRSSSETQDVNTLFEEALTSVVESEILLKSLIDAGAGPNTRIFCYRDGREKDALF
;
A
#
# COMPACT_ATOMS: atom_id res chain seq x y z
N MET A 1 -16.90 53.09 -35.76
CA MET A 1 -15.73 52.64 -36.56
C MET A 1 -14.68 51.84 -35.77
N GLY A 2 -14.63 51.87 -34.43
CA GLY A 2 -13.58 51.17 -33.65
C GLY A 2 -13.67 49.63 -33.57
N THR A 3 -14.84 49.03 -33.81
CA THR A 3 -15.04 47.57 -33.68
C THR A 3 -14.48 46.75 -34.86
N LYS A 4 -14.38 47.33 -36.06
CA LYS A 4 -13.79 46.66 -37.23
C LYS A 4 -12.26 46.57 -37.19
N ILE A 5 -11.60 47.39 -36.37
CA ILE A 5 -10.14 47.41 -36.27
C ILE A 5 -9.67 46.28 -35.34
N LYS A 6 -10.34 46.05 -34.21
CA LYS A 6 -10.00 44.99 -33.25
C LYS A 6 -10.08 43.57 -33.82
N THR A 7 -11.05 43.27 -34.67
CA THR A 7 -11.18 41.95 -35.31
C THR A 7 -10.07 41.66 -36.32
N ARG A 8 -9.54 42.69 -36.98
CA ARG A 8 -8.47 42.54 -37.97
C ARG A 8 -7.10 42.30 -37.32
N GLU A 9 -6.88 42.84 -36.13
CA GLU A 9 -5.67 42.58 -35.34
C GLU A 9 -5.65 41.18 -34.73
N ALA A 10 -6.80 40.68 -34.25
CA ALA A 10 -6.93 39.32 -33.74
C ALA A 10 -6.62 38.24 -34.81
N MET A 11 -7.16 38.39 -36.02
CA MET A 11 -6.86 37.47 -37.14
C MET A 11 -5.39 37.51 -37.58
N LYS A 12 -4.72 38.66 -37.49
CA LYS A 12 -3.28 38.76 -37.78
C LYS A 12 -2.47 38.03 -36.71
N ALA A 13 -2.81 38.17 -35.44
CA ALA A 13 -2.11 37.48 -34.35
C ALA A 13 -2.25 35.95 -34.48
N GLU A 14 -3.43 35.45 -34.83
CA GLU A 14 -3.69 34.01 -35.03
C GLU A 14 -2.90 33.45 -36.23
N ASN A 15 -2.84 34.17 -37.35
CA ASN A 15 -2.04 33.78 -38.51
C ASN A 15 -0.53 33.79 -38.23
N VAL A 16 -0.04 34.74 -37.43
CA VAL A 16 1.37 34.79 -37.00
C VAL A 16 1.70 33.63 -36.04
N MET A 17 0.75 33.26 -35.17
CA MET A 17 0.91 32.11 -34.29
C MET A 17 0.93 30.80 -35.09
N MET A 18 0.01 30.62 -36.05
CA MET A 18 -0.01 29.43 -36.92
C MET A 18 1.27 29.30 -37.78
N THR A 19 1.77 30.41 -38.33
CA THR A 19 3.00 30.40 -39.14
C THR A 19 4.25 30.12 -38.31
N LYS A 20 4.35 30.66 -37.08
CA LYS A 20 5.41 30.28 -36.12
C LYS A 20 5.33 28.80 -35.75
N THR A 21 4.13 28.24 -35.54
CA THR A 21 3.95 26.81 -35.25
C THR A 21 4.36 25.94 -36.42
N LYS A 22 3.98 26.30 -37.66
CA LYS A 22 4.41 25.60 -38.88
C LYS A 22 5.93 25.68 -39.10
N ALA A 23 6.54 26.83 -38.88
CA ALA A 23 8.00 26.99 -38.98
C ALA A 23 8.72 26.13 -37.93
N ARG A 24 8.22 26.10 -36.68
CA ARG A 24 8.79 25.29 -35.59
C ARG A 24 8.62 23.78 -35.83
N MET A 25 7.54 23.35 -36.48
CA MET A 25 7.38 21.98 -36.97
C MET A 25 8.34 21.66 -38.12
N LYS A 26 8.58 22.60 -39.05
CA LYS A 26 9.49 22.41 -40.19
C LYS A 26 10.96 22.31 -39.76
N THR A 27 11.38 22.99 -38.70
CA THR A 27 12.75 22.88 -38.16
C THR A 27 12.99 21.57 -37.37
N ARG A 28 11.93 20.96 -36.82
CA ARG A 28 12.00 19.62 -36.19
C ARG A 28 12.24 18.47 -37.19
N SER A 29 12.20 18.75 -38.49
CA SER A 29 12.28 17.76 -39.57
C SER A 29 13.70 17.34 -39.98
N LYS A 30 14.77 17.96 -39.47
CA LYS A 30 16.13 17.69 -39.99
C LYS A 30 16.69 16.31 -39.61
N PHE A 31 16.11 15.64 -38.61
CA PHE A 31 16.41 14.24 -38.28
C PHE A 31 15.43 13.23 -38.92
N LEU A 32 14.40 13.68 -39.65
CA LEU A 32 13.46 12.78 -40.35
C LEU A 32 14.08 12.08 -41.56
N THR A 33 15.29 12.45 -41.97
CA THR A 33 15.98 11.84 -43.12
C THR A 33 16.96 10.74 -42.73
N LEU A 34 17.26 10.54 -41.44
CA LEU A 34 17.85 9.27 -41.05
C LEU A 34 16.72 8.24 -41.23
N THR A 35 16.85 7.38 -42.24
CA THR A 35 15.86 6.34 -42.47
C THR A 35 15.71 5.52 -41.19
N GLN A 36 14.47 5.13 -40.90
CA GLN A 36 14.13 4.31 -39.74
C GLN A 36 15.07 3.10 -39.60
N ASP A 37 15.53 2.56 -40.72
CA ASP A 37 16.50 1.47 -40.82
C ASP A 37 17.87 1.82 -40.23
N VAL A 38 18.40 3.03 -40.44
CA VAL A 38 19.67 3.46 -39.83
C VAL A 38 19.52 3.64 -38.32
N MET A 39 18.34 4.11 -37.87
CA MET A 39 18.06 4.19 -36.43
C MET A 39 17.98 2.80 -35.80
N HIS A 40 17.35 1.83 -36.48
CA HIS A 40 17.35 0.43 -36.04
C HIS A 40 18.77 -0.15 -35.99
N LEU A 41 19.58 0.06 -37.03
CA LEU A 41 20.99 -0.35 -37.06
C LEU A 41 21.79 0.26 -35.92
N ILE A 42 21.66 1.56 -35.65
CA ILE A 42 22.36 2.20 -34.52
C ILE A 42 21.95 1.56 -33.21
N CYS A 43 20.65 1.33 -33.00
CA CYS A 43 20.13 0.79 -31.75
C CYS A 43 20.43 -0.70 -31.56
N GLU A 44 20.73 -1.45 -32.63
CA GLU A 44 21.18 -2.84 -32.57
C GLU A 44 22.53 -2.96 -31.83
N TYR A 45 23.38 -1.93 -31.88
CA TYR A 45 24.68 -1.88 -31.19
C TYR A 45 24.65 -1.18 -29.83
N LEU A 46 23.49 -0.67 -29.38
CA LEU A 46 23.37 0.05 -28.12
C LEU A 46 22.88 -0.86 -26.99
N GLU A 47 23.45 -0.69 -25.80
CA GLU A 47 22.90 -1.34 -24.62
C GLU A 47 21.53 -0.75 -24.24
N PRO A 48 20.66 -1.50 -23.55
CA PRO A 48 19.32 -1.01 -23.16
C PRO A 48 19.35 0.29 -22.36
N HIS A 49 20.37 0.47 -21.53
CA HIS A 49 20.58 1.71 -20.79
C HIS A 49 20.82 2.90 -21.73
N ASP A 50 21.61 2.71 -22.79
CA ASP A 50 21.94 3.76 -23.75
C ASP A 50 20.73 4.12 -24.62
N ILE A 51 19.93 3.14 -25.01
CA ILE A 51 18.65 3.37 -25.71
C ILE A 51 17.74 4.24 -24.84
N LEU A 52 17.64 3.98 -23.54
CA LEU A 52 16.85 4.81 -22.62
C LEU A 52 17.39 6.24 -22.50
N GLN A 53 18.71 6.43 -22.49
CA GLN A 53 19.31 7.78 -22.52
C GLN A 53 19.03 8.49 -23.86
N LEU A 54 19.09 7.77 -24.97
CA LEU A 54 18.80 8.29 -26.31
C LEU A 54 17.33 8.74 -26.45
N VAL A 55 16.40 7.95 -25.93
CA VAL A 55 14.96 8.26 -25.85
C VAL A 55 14.72 9.52 -25.00
N ARG A 56 15.43 9.66 -23.87
CA ARG A 56 15.34 10.84 -23.00
C ARG A 56 15.89 12.12 -23.65
N THR A 57 16.95 12.01 -24.44
CA THR A 57 17.60 13.19 -25.04
C THR A 57 16.84 13.75 -26.23
N THR A 58 16.12 12.91 -27.00
CA THR A 58 15.44 13.37 -28.21
C THR A 58 14.05 12.77 -28.34
N SER A 59 13.02 13.62 -28.42
CA SER A 59 11.62 13.20 -28.59
C SER A 59 11.34 12.41 -29.89
N ILE A 60 12.27 12.44 -30.85
CA ILE A 60 12.19 11.64 -32.08
C ILE A 60 12.33 10.15 -31.74
N PHE A 61 13.22 9.79 -30.81
CA PHE A 61 13.39 8.41 -30.37
C PHE A 61 12.20 7.90 -29.55
N ASN A 62 11.39 8.76 -28.93
CA ASN A 62 10.13 8.34 -28.30
C ASN A 62 9.18 7.68 -29.30
N ALA A 63 9.18 8.11 -30.57
CA ALA A 63 8.35 7.50 -31.60
C ALA A 63 8.85 6.09 -31.99
N TYR A 64 10.14 5.83 -31.81
CA TYR A 64 10.80 4.56 -32.17
C TYR A 64 11.02 3.63 -30.98
N GLU A 65 10.88 4.10 -29.74
CA GLU A 65 11.10 3.32 -28.50
C GLU A 65 10.38 1.97 -28.56
N ARG A 66 9.11 1.96 -28.97
CA ARG A 66 8.30 0.74 -29.13
C ARG A 66 8.90 -0.26 -30.13
N SER A 67 9.30 0.23 -31.31
CA SER A 67 9.86 -0.61 -32.37
C SER A 67 11.24 -1.15 -32.00
N LEU A 68 12.05 -0.36 -31.28
CA LEU A 68 13.39 -0.72 -30.83
C LEU A 68 13.34 -1.79 -29.73
N ILE A 69 12.49 -1.62 -28.72
CA ILE A 69 12.34 -2.62 -27.65
C ILE A 69 11.81 -3.94 -28.24
N LEU A 70 10.85 -3.88 -29.17
CA LEU A 70 10.33 -5.07 -29.83
C LEU A 70 11.42 -5.78 -30.66
N HIS A 71 12.23 -5.03 -31.41
CA HIS A 71 13.33 -5.60 -32.19
C HIS A 71 14.34 -6.32 -31.28
N ASN A 72 14.77 -5.68 -30.18
CA ASN A 72 15.72 -6.27 -29.25
C ASN A 72 15.16 -7.53 -28.57
N ASP A 73 13.87 -7.56 -28.26
CA ASP A 73 13.22 -8.76 -27.74
C ASP A 73 13.23 -9.92 -28.74
N MET A 74 13.00 -9.65 -30.03
CA MET A 74 13.03 -10.69 -31.06
C MET A 74 14.44 -11.30 -31.22
N VAL A 75 15.50 -10.52 -30.98
CA VAL A 75 16.88 -10.98 -31.04
C VAL A 75 17.30 -11.70 -29.75
N GLY A 76 16.96 -11.15 -28.59
CA GLY A 76 17.46 -11.60 -27.27
C GLY A 76 16.53 -12.51 -26.46
N ASN A 77 15.27 -12.70 -26.88
CA ASN A 77 14.23 -13.44 -26.14
C ASN A 77 13.95 -12.91 -24.71
N GLU A 78 14.31 -11.66 -24.41
CA GLU A 78 14.23 -11.09 -23.06
C GLU A 78 12.82 -10.58 -22.69
N LYS A 79 11.86 -10.62 -23.64
CA LYS A 79 10.44 -10.23 -23.51
C LYS A 79 10.20 -8.89 -22.78
N ARG A 80 11.10 -7.92 -22.92
CA ARG A 80 11.08 -6.58 -22.30
C ARG A 80 9.99 -5.67 -22.88
N ALA A 81 9.56 -5.87 -24.11
CA ALA A 81 8.51 -5.10 -24.78
C ALA A 81 7.17 -5.22 -24.05
N LEU A 82 6.73 -6.46 -23.78
CA LEU A 82 5.51 -6.69 -23.03
C LEU A 82 5.64 -6.21 -21.58
N LEU A 83 6.81 -6.37 -20.96
CA LEU A 83 7.07 -5.84 -19.62
C LEU A 83 6.94 -4.31 -19.56
N TRP A 84 7.52 -3.62 -20.54
CA TRP A 84 7.43 -2.17 -20.68
C TRP A 84 5.97 -1.74 -20.88
N ALA A 85 5.24 -2.42 -21.77
CA ALA A 85 3.83 -2.14 -22.04
C ALA A 85 2.98 -2.27 -20.75
N CYS A 86 3.20 -3.35 -19.99
CA CYS A 86 2.57 -3.59 -18.70
C CYS A 86 2.91 -2.52 -17.66
N SER A 87 4.15 -2.02 -17.64
CA SER A 87 4.57 -0.95 -16.74
C SER A 87 3.93 0.39 -17.09
N LYS A 88 3.79 0.68 -18.39
CA LYS A 88 3.25 1.95 -18.91
C LYS A 88 1.72 1.98 -19.00
N GLY A 89 1.06 0.84 -18.95
CA GLY A 89 -0.39 0.74 -19.16
C GLY A 89 -0.78 0.86 -20.63
N ASP A 90 0.15 0.59 -21.55
CA ASP A 90 -0.07 0.71 -22.99
C ASP A 90 -0.78 -0.55 -23.53
N ILE A 91 -2.11 -0.53 -23.48
CA ILE A 91 -2.97 -1.69 -23.79
C ILE A 91 -2.78 -2.13 -25.25
N ASP A 92 -2.70 -1.18 -26.20
CA ASP A 92 -2.58 -1.49 -27.62
C ASP A 92 -1.22 -2.14 -27.92
N PHE A 93 -0.15 -1.62 -27.32
CA PHE A 93 1.17 -2.21 -27.49
C PHE A 93 1.31 -3.57 -26.78
N ALA A 94 0.72 -3.71 -25.59
CA ALA A 94 0.65 -5.00 -24.90
C ALA A 94 -0.10 -6.04 -25.74
N ARG A 95 -1.24 -5.65 -26.34
CA ARG A 95 -2.02 -6.51 -27.24
C ARG A 95 -1.19 -6.97 -28.43
N LYS A 96 -0.50 -6.04 -29.09
CA LYS A 96 0.39 -6.37 -30.21
C LYS A 96 1.49 -7.37 -29.80
N CYS A 97 2.09 -7.21 -28.63
CA CYS A 97 3.07 -8.18 -28.14
C CYS A 97 2.44 -9.57 -27.92
N LEU A 98 1.25 -9.65 -27.34
CA LEU A 98 0.54 -10.91 -27.12
C LEU A 98 0.13 -11.58 -28.45
N GLU A 99 -0.32 -10.81 -29.44
CA GLU A 99 -0.62 -11.29 -30.80
C GLU A 99 0.62 -11.85 -31.52
N LEU A 100 1.82 -11.35 -31.18
CA LEU A 100 3.09 -11.89 -31.66
C LEU A 100 3.54 -13.17 -30.91
N GLY A 101 2.70 -13.73 -30.04
CA GLY A 101 2.96 -15.00 -29.35
C GLY A 101 3.71 -14.88 -28.03
N TYR A 102 3.77 -13.68 -27.43
CA TYR A 102 4.34 -13.53 -26.08
C TYR A 102 3.48 -14.29 -25.08
N ASP A 103 4.08 -15.23 -24.34
CA ASP A 103 3.41 -15.95 -23.26
C ASP A 103 3.14 -15.01 -22.06
N PRO A 104 1.86 -14.74 -21.70
CA PRO A 104 1.51 -13.88 -20.55
C PRO A 104 1.91 -14.48 -19.20
N ASN A 105 2.15 -15.79 -19.13
CA ASN A 105 2.58 -16.50 -17.91
C ASN A 105 4.11 -16.59 -17.81
N TYR A 106 4.86 -15.91 -18.68
CA TYR A 106 6.31 -15.94 -18.66
C TYR A 106 6.89 -15.56 -17.30
N THR A 107 7.72 -16.45 -16.78
CA THR A 107 8.44 -16.29 -15.52
C THR A 107 9.92 -16.11 -15.81
N THR A 108 10.59 -15.17 -15.14
CA THR A 108 12.04 -15.05 -15.21
C THR A 108 12.70 -16.11 -14.35
N SER A 109 13.24 -17.16 -14.97
CA SER A 109 14.03 -18.19 -14.29
C SER A 109 15.45 -17.67 -14.02
N GLY A 110 15.71 -17.14 -12.82
CA GLY A 110 17.06 -17.23 -12.24
C GLY A 110 18.02 -16.04 -12.33
N THR A 111 17.74 -14.95 -13.06
CA THR A 111 18.68 -13.81 -13.10
C THR A 111 17.99 -12.49 -12.76
N GLY A 112 18.10 -12.11 -11.47
CA GLY A 112 18.37 -10.73 -11.07
C GLY A 112 17.41 -9.59 -11.46
N HIS A 113 16.27 -9.82 -12.10
CA HIS A 113 15.29 -8.77 -12.30
C HIS A 113 14.55 -8.49 -10.98
N GLN A 114 15.22 -7.72 -10.13
CA GLN A 114 14.66 -7.13 -8.95
C GLN A 114 13.50 -6.22 -9.36
N LEU A 115 12.27 -6.70 -9.24
CA LEU A 115 11.10 -5.85 -9.12
C LEU A 115 11.25 -5.06 -7.81
N ARG A 116 11.96 -3.91 -7.88
CA ARG A 116 12.24 -3.01 -6.74
C ARG A 116 12.84 -3.72 -5.51
N SER A 117 13.81 -4.62 -5.70
CA SER A 117 14.56 -5.34 -4.63
C SER A 117 13.74 -6.17 -3.64
N ILE A 118 12.43 -6.39 -3.86
CA ILE A 118 11.54 -6.99 -2.83
C ILE A 118 11.02 -8.38 -3.21
N LEU A 119 11.02 -8.77 -4.48
CA LEU A 119 10.44 -10.04 -4.94
C LEU A 119 11.45 -10.88 -5.73
N LYS A 120 11.56 -12.18 -5.43
CA LYS A 120 12.44 -13.13 -6.13
C LYS A 120 11.77 -14.49 -6.28
N VAL A 121 11.03 -14.70 -7.36
CA VAL A 121 10.48 -16.01 -7.75
C VAL A 121 10.15 -15.99 -9.24
N PRO A 122 10.02 -17.16 -9.91
CA PRO A 122 9.26 -17.29 -11.16
C PRO A 122 7.80 -16.84 -10.99
N ALA A 123 7.59 -15.54 -10.91
CA ALA A 123 6.28 -14.92 -11.00
C ALA A 123 6.01 -14.56 -12.46
N PRO A 124 4.76 -14.64 -12.94
CA PRO A 124 4.35 -14.05 -14.21
C PRO A 124 4.65 -12.55 -14.19
N VAL A 125 5.82 -12.18 -14.73
CA VAL A 125 6.44 -10.87 -14.49
C VAL A 125 5.54 -9.74 -15.01
N PHE A 126 4.80 -10.03 -16.08
CA PHE A 126 3.85 -9.11 -16.70
C PHE A 126 2.66 -8.79 -15.80
N PHE A 127 2.04 -9.79 -15.16
CA PHE A 127 0.97 -9.56 -14.18
C PHE A 127 1.46 -8.77 -12.99
N CYS A 128 2.55 -9.22 -12.37
CA CYS A 128 3.09 -8.53 -11.19
C CYS A 128 3.40 -7.08 -11.51
N ARG A 129 4.00 -6.82 -12.68
CA ARG A 129 4.29 -5.45 -13.11
C ARG A 129 3.01 -4.65 -13.29
N ALA A 130 2.05 -5.14 -14.08
CA ALA A 130 0.79 -4.44 -14.37
C ALA A 130 -0.04 -4.17 -13.10
N ILE A 131 -0.05 -5.10 -12.14
CA ILE A 131 -0.72 -4.92 -10.85
C ILE A 131 0.00 -3.84 -10.02
N MET A 132 1.33 -3.94 -9.90
CA MET A 132 2.12 -2.98 -9.10
C MET A 132 2.08 -1.55 -9.67
N THR A 133 1.93 -1.39 -10.98
CA THR A 133 1.77 -0.09 -11.65
C THR A 133 0.31 0.31 -11.84
N ASP A 134 -0.63 -0.47 -11.30
CA ASP A 134 -2.07 -0.17 -11.21
C ASP A 134 -2.78 0.00 -12.56
N HIS A 135 -2.52 -0.90 -13.52
CA HIS A 135 -3.14 -0.89 -14.86
C HIS A 135 -4.16 -2.03 -15.04
N PRO A 136 -5.39 -1.90 -14.52
CA PRO A 136 -6.38 -2.99 -14.52
C PRO A 136 -6.75 -3.47 -15.92
N ALA A 137 -6.81 -2.56 -16.90
CA ALA A 137 -7.14 -2.93 -18.27
C ALA A 137 -6.07 -3.82 -18.94
N VAL A 138 -4.79 -3.61 -18.61
CA VAL A 138 -3.71 -4.49 -19.08
C VAL A 138 -3.78 -5.85 -18.38
N VAL A 139 -4.12 -5.88 -17.08
CA VAL A 139 -4.32 -7.14 -16.34
C VAL A 139 -5.45 -7.97 -16.97
N SER A 140 -6.58 -7.34 -17.30
CA SER A 140 -7.68 -8.00 -18.03
C SER A 140 -7.23 -8.53 -19.39
N LEU A 141 -6.43 -7.77 -20.13
CA LEU A 141 -5.87 -8.20 -21.41
C LEU A 141 -4.96 -9.42 -21.25
N LEU A 142 -4.02 -9.40 -20.29
CA LEU A 142 -3.14 -10.54 -20.02
C LEU A 142 -3.95 -11.80 -19.68
N TYR A 143 -5.04 -11.64 -18.90
CA TYR A 143 -5.93 -12.75 -18.55
C TYR A 143 -6.68 -13.31 -19.77
N GLN A 144 -7.16 -12.43 -20.67
CA GLN A 144 -7.82 -12.81 -21.93
C GLN A 144 -6.91 -13.67 -22.82
N TYR A 145 -5.61 -13.40 -22.83
CA TYR A 145 -4.60 -14.17 -23.59
C TYR A 145 -4.10 -15.42 -22.86
N GLY A 146 -4.81 -15.91 -21.83
CA GLY A 146 -4.48 -17.16 -21.13
C GLY A 146 -3.61 -16.97 -19.88
N GLY A 147 -3.34 -15.72 -19.49
CA GLY A 147 -2.69 -15.40 -18.23
C GLY A 147 -3.55 -15.80 -17.02
N ARG A 148 -2.95 -16.31 -15.94
CA ARG A 148 -3.68 -16.72 -14.73
C ARG A 148 -3.04 -16.20 -13.44
N PHE A 149 -3.87 -15.92 -12.42
CA PHE A 149 -3.39 -15.57 -11.08
C PHE A 149 -3.11 -16.80 -10.23
N SER A 150 -3.85 -17.89 -10.48
CA SER A 150 -3.55 -19.20 -9.90
C SER A 150 -2.14 -19.64 -10.27
N GLY A 151 -1.33 -19.99 -9.26
CA GLY A 151 0.05 -20.46 -9.47
C GLY A 151 1.11 -19.35 -9.45
N ILE A 152 0.71 -18.09 -9.25
CA ILE A 152 1.67 -17.02 -8.91
C ILE A 152 2.20 -17.29 -7.49
N ASP A 153 3.38 -17.91 -7.40
CA ASP A 153 4.13 -18.02 -6.16
C ASP A 153 4.98 -16.75 -6.01
N LEU A 154 4.49 -15.74 -5.30
CA LEU A 154 5.30 -14.57 -4.97
C LEU A 154 5.98 -14.83 -3.65
N GLN A 155 7.29 -14.64 -3.58
CA GLN A 155 8.05 -14.70 -2.34
C GLN A 155 8.79 -13.38 -2.20
N THR A 156 8.73 -12.87 -0.99
CA THR A 156 9.50 -11.72 -0.56
C THR A 156 10.97 -12.10 -0.38
N ILE A 157 11.87 -11.15 -0.61
CA ILE A 157 13.29 -11.28 -0.30
C ILE A 157 13.74 -10.20 0.67
N ASN A 158 14.70 -10.54 1.53
CA ASN A 158 15.39 -9.52 2.32
C ASN A 158 16.41 -8.75 1.47
N SER A 159 17.04 -7.77 2.11
CA SER A 159 18.16 -6.99 1.59
C SER A 159 19.36 -7.84 1.13
N LYS A 160 19.50 -9.08 1.62
CA LYS A 160 20.55 -10.03 1.20
C LYS A 160 20.13 -10.87 -0.01
N GLY A 161 18.92 -10.70 -0.53
CA GLY A 161 18.37 -11.49 -1.63
C GLY A 161 18.03 -12.93 -1.24
N GLU A 162 17.98 -13.23 0.05
CA GLU A 162 17.51 -14.50 0.60
C GLU A 162 15.99 -14.49 0.60
N GLN A 163 15.39 -15.64 0.27
CA GLN A 163 13.94 -15.81 0.35
C GLN A 163 13.50 -15.59 1.80
N CYS A 164 12.71 -14.56 2.01
CA CYS A 164 12.13 -14.24 3.29
C CYS A 164 10.68 -14.66 3.28
N GLY A 165 10.36 -15.70 4.03
CA GLY A 165 9.02 -15.93 4.50
C GLY A 165 8.05 -16.62 3.54
N ASN A 166 6.81 -16.61 4.00
CA ASN A 166 5.67 -17.23 3.36
C ASN A 166 5.35 -16.52 2.04
N PRO A 167 4.74 -17.24 1.10
CA PRO A 167 4.45 -16.67 -0.18
C PRO A 167 3.28 -15.67 -0.08
N ILE A 168 3.32 -14.60 -0.87
CA ILE A 168 2.30 -13.54 -0.90
C ILE A 168 1.36 -13.73 -2.11
N THR A 169 0.13 -13.23 -2.01
CA THR A 169 -0.86 -13.31 -3.09
C THR A 169 -0.78 -12.11 -4.03
N PRO A 170 -1.33 -12.18 -5.26
CA PRO A 170 -1.38 -11.03 -6.18
C PRO A 170 -2.03 -9.79 -5.57
N PHE A 171 -2.96 -9.98 -4.63
CA PHE A 171 -3.57 -8.87 -3.92
C PHE A 171 -2.57 -8.04 -3.12
N HIS A 172 -1.47 -8.60 -2.60
CA HIS A 172 -0.46 -7.82 -1.87
C HIS A 172 0.23 -6.76 -2.75
N LEU A 173 0.16 -6.92 -4.08
CA LEU A 173 0.72 -5.99 -5.05
C LEU A 173 -0.24 -4.84 -5.40
N VAL A 174 -1.53 -4.97 -5.04
CA VAL A 174 -2.58 -4.04 -5.46
C VAL A 174 -2.44 -2.69 -4.75
N ARG A 175 -2.81 -1.61 -5.46
CA ARG A 175 -2.78 -0.23 -4.94
C ARG A 175 -4.12 0.49 -4.98
N SER A 176 -5.07 0.00 -5.78
CA SER A 176 -6.37 0.65 -5.95
C SER A 176 -7.53 -0.31 -5.83
N LYS A 177 -8.69 0.26 -5.51
CA LYS A 177 -9.99 -0.42 -5.56
C LYS A 177 -10.25 -1.04 -6.93
N ALA A 178 -9.97 -0.32 -8.01
CA ALA A 178 -10.25 -0.76 -9.37
C ALA A 178 -9.47 -2.04 -9.72
N MET A 179 -8.22 -2.12 -9.28
CA MET A 179 -7.40 -3.32 -9.46
C MET A 179 -7.90 -4.50 -8.62
N VAL A 180 -8.30 -4.30 -7.35
CA VAL A 180 -8.93 -5.37 -6.54
C VAL A 180 -10.18 -5.91 -7.24
N GLN A 181 -11.06 -5.01 -7.70
CA GLN A 181 -12.28 -5.39 -8.42
C GLN A 181 -11.96 -6.18 -9.69
N THR A 182 -10.97 -5.73 -10.46
CA THR A 182 -10.55 -6.40 -11.69
C THR A 182 -10.07 -7.82 -11.41
N ILE A 183 -9.20 -8.01 -10.41
CA ILE A 183 -8.72 -9.35 -10.05
C ILE A 183 -9.86 -10.25 -9.60
N LEU A 184 -10.75 -9.77 -8.72
CA LEU A 184 -11.91 -10.54 -8.24
C LEU A 184 -12.93 -10.85 -9.35
N GLN A 185 -13.11 -9.97 -10.33
CA GLN A 185 -13.99 -10.22 -11.47
C GLN A 185 -13.41 -11.28 -12.41
N LEU A 186 -12.11 -11.23 -12.66
CA LEU A 186 -11.42 -12.18 -13.54
C LEU A 186 -11.30 -13.57 -12.88
N GLU A 187 -11.07 -13.62 -11.57
CA GLU A 187 -10.93 -14.89 -10.83
C GLU A 187 -11.67 -14.83 -9.47
N PRO A 188 -13.02 -15.01 -9.46
CA PRO A 188 -13.83 -14.87 -8.23
C PRO A 188 -13.51 -15.87 -7.13
N ASN A 189 -12.93 -17.01 -7.49
CA ASN A 189 -12.55 -18.07 -6.56
C ASN A 189 -11.11 -17.93 -6.05
N LEU A 190 -10.41 -16.83 -6.38
CA LEU A 190 -9.05 -16.60 -5.92
C LEU A 190 -9.07 -16.44 -4.39
N PRO A 191 -8.35 -17.28 -3.63
CA PRO A 191 -8.46 -17.27 -2.18
C PRO A 191 -7.83 -16.01 -1.61
N VAL A 192 -8.65 -15.14 -1.02
CA VAL A 192 -8.19 -13.89 -0.39
C VAL A 192 -7.42 -14.19 0.91
N ASP A 193 -7.88 -15.18 1.68
CA ASP A 193 -7.42 -15.49 3.04
C ASP A 193 -6.94 -16.94 3.23
N SER A 194 -6.44 -17.59 2.18
CA SER A 194 -5.95 -18.97 2.34
C SER A 194 -4.73 -19.03 3.26
N THR A 195 -4.80 -19.93 4.25
CA THR A 195 -3.87 -20.04 5.39
C THR A 195 -2.41 -20.26 5.00
N ARG A 196 -2.14 -20.73 3.77
CA ARG A 196 -0.76 -20.88 3.27
C ARG A 196 -0.08 -19.53 3.02
N TRP A 197 -0.83 -18.48 2.70
CA TRP A 197 -0.32 -17.19 2.23
C TRP A 197 -0.50 -16.08 3.27
N THR A 198 -1.52 -16.17 4.11
CA THR A 198 -1.88 -15.14 5.09
C THR A 198 -1.34 -15.40 6.50
N ALA A 199 -0.60 -16.51 6.70
CA ALA A 199 -0.12 -16.91 8.03
C ALA A 199 0.99 -16.01 8.61
N ASN A 200 1.60 -15.11 7.83
CA ASN A 200 2.61 -14.17 8.35
C ASN A 200 2.20 -12.72 8.13
N GLU A 201 1.62 -12.40 6.98
CA GLU A 201 1.07 -11.07 6.68
C GLU A 201 -0.36 -11.23 6.19
N PRO A 202 -1.36 -10.92 7.04
CA PRO A 202 -2.74 -10.86 6.57
C PRO A 202 -2.87 -9.76 5.53
N ILE A 203 -3.40 -10.10 4.37
CA ILE A 203 -3.65 -9.21 3.23
C ILE A 203 -4.33 -7.89 3.63
N LEU A 204 -5.29 -7.96 4.55
CA LEU A 204 -6.00 -6.79 5.04
C LEU A 204 -5.09 -5.89 5.88
N THR A 205 -4.17 -6.45 6.67
CA THR A 205 -3.21 -5.66 7.46
C THR A 205 -2.34 -4.89 6.51
N TRP A 206 -1.79 -5.58 5.51
CA TRP A 206 -0.96 -4.96 4.47
C TRP A 206 -1.69 -3.81 3.75
N MET A 207 -2.95 -4.02 3.36
CA MET A 207 -3.75 -2.99 2.69
C MET A 207 -3.98 -1.77 3.58
N ILE A 208 -4.41 -1.98 4.83
CA ILE A 208 -4.65 -0.89 5.78
C ILE A 208 -3.36 -0.12 5.99
N VAL A 209 -2.25 -0.80 6.32
CA VAL A 209 -0.93 -0.21 6.57
C VAL A 209 -0.43 0.67 5.41
N ARG A 210 -0.83 0.39 4.17
CA ARG A 210 -0.50 1.19 2.98
C ARG A 210 -1.50 2.30 2.65
N GLY A 211 -2.48 2.54 3.51
CA GLY A 211 -3.51 3.56 3.34
C GLY A 211 -4.57 3.19 2.31
N ALA A 212 -4.87 1.91 2.13
CA ALA A 212 -5.98 1.49 1.27
C ALA A 212 -7.29 2.04 1.82
N SER A 213 -8.17 2.52 0.93
CA SER A 213 -9.45 3.09 1.35
C SER A 213 -10.37 2.05 2.00
N PRO A 214 -11.29 2.46 2.90
CA PRO A 214 -12.29 1.57 3.47
C PRO A 214 -13.11 0.81 2.41
N GLN A 215 -13.36 1.42 1.24
CA GLN A 215 -14.08 0.76 0.15
C GLN A 215 -13.26 -0.37 -0.49
N THR A 216 -11.93 -0.27 -0.49
CA THR A 216 -11.04 -1.34 -0.99
C THR A 216 -11.04 -2.51 -0.02
N VAL A 217 -10.90 -2.24 1.28
CA VAL A 217 -10.97 -3.27 2.33
C VAL A 217 -12.34 -3.93 2.37
N ARG A 218 -13.42 -3.16 2.19
CA ARG A 218 -14.80 -3.69 2.12
C ARG A 218 -14.95 -4.75 1.03
N LEU A 219 -14.37 -4.54 -0.15
CA LEU A 219 -14.42 -5.52 -1.24
C LEU A 219 -13.73 -6.83 -0.87
N LEU A 220 -12.56 -6.75 -0.21
CA LEU A 220 -11.84 -7.94 0.23
C LEU A 220 -12.62 -8.70 1.31
N LEU A 221 -13.25 -7.99 2.25
CA LEU A 221 -14.15 -8.58 3.26
C LEU A 221 -15.38 -9.24 2.61
N GLU A 222 -15.95 -8.63 1.57
CA GLU A 222 -17.05 -9.22 0.78
C GLU A 222 -16.60 -10.45 -0.03
N ALA A 223 -15.34 -10.48 -0.45
CA ALA A 223 -14.71 -11.63 -1.10
C ALA A 223 -14.26 -12.72 -0.10
N GLY A 224 -14.65 -12.62 1.17
CA GLY A 224 -14.42 -13.65 2.18
C GLY A 224 -13.14 -13.47 3.01
N ALA A 225 -12.48 -12.32 2.95
CA ALA A 225 -11.42 -12.01 3.91
C ALA A 225 -11.99 -11.94 5.34
N HIS A 226 -11.26 -12.48 6.30
CA HIS A 226 -11.65 -12.52 7.69
C HIS A 226 -11.41 -11.15 8.35
N PRO A 227 -12.41 -10.56 9.03
CA PRO A 227 -12.36 -9.21 9.60
C PRO A 227 -11.37 -9.05 10.77
N SER A 228 -10.90 -10.15 11.35
CA SER A 228 -9.82 -10.14 12.35
C SER A 228 -8.45 -10.51 11.77
N GLY A 229 -8.38 -10.73 10.45
CA GLY A 229 -7.23 -11.28 9.76
C GLY A 229 -7.01 -12.77 10.05
N ALA A 230 -6.18 -13.41 9.24
CA ALA A 230 -5.60 -14.70 9.60
C ALA A 230 -4.63 -14.47 10.77
N ARG A 231 -4.81 -15.19 11.89
CA ARG A 231 -3.86 -15.09 13.00
C ARG A 231 -2.47 -15.54 12.52
N PRO A 232 -1.42 -14.72 12.68
CA PRO A 232 -0.08 -15.20 12.38
C PRO A 232 0.22 -16.42 13.24
N ARG A 233 0.51 -17.57 12.63
CA ARG A 233 0.85 -18.79 13.38
C ARG A 233 2.32 -18.84 13.79
N GLY A 234 3.12 -17.88 13.34
CA GLY A 234 4.55 -17.79 13.62
C GLY A 234 4.98 -16.40 14.08
N PRO A 235 6.24 -16.27 14.56
CA PRO A 235 6.84 -14.96 14.80
C PRO A 235 6.75 -14.14 13.51
N GLN A 236 6.17 -12.94 13.61
CA GLN A 236 6.09 -12.01 12.48
C GLN A 236 7.51 -11.78 11.97
N LEU A 237 7.72 -12.06 10.68
CA LEU A 237 8.92 -11.58 10.02
C LEU A 237 8.90 -10.06 10.11
N GLU A 238 10.01 -9.47 10.55
CA GLU A 238 10.25 -8.04 10.46
C GLU A 238 10.31 -7.66 8.98
N PHE A 239 9.16 -7.52 8.36
CA PHE A 239 9.08 -6.95 7.04
C PHE A 239 9.35 -5.46 7.16
N PHE A 240 10.47 -5.06 6.55
CA PHE A 240 10.81 -3.68 6.29
C PHE A 240 9.80 -3.12 5.28
N THR A 241 8.61 -2.71 5.74
CA THR A 241 8.15 -1.41 5.28
C THR A 241 9.16 -0.42 5.89
N PRO A 242 10.06 0.20 5.10
CA PRO A 242 11.20 0.97 5.62
C PRO A 242 10.80 2.20 6.45
N HIS A 243 9.49 2.41 6.67
CA HIS A 243 8.90 3.54 7.37
C HIS A 243 7.89 3.15 8.46
N LEU A 244 7.55 1.87 8.64
CA LEU A 244 6.64 1.45 9.71
C LEU A 244 7.37 0.47 10.63
N PRO A 245 7.90 0.95 11.77
CA PRO A 245 8.75 0.15 12.67
C PRO A 245 8.01 -0.95 13.45
N HIS A 246 6.71 -1.18 13.21
CA HIS A 246 5.90 -2.08 14.03
C HIS A 246 4.99 -2.99 13.23
N ALA A 247 5.12 -4.28 13.46
CA ALA A 247 4.14 -5.26 13.02
C ALA A 247 2.92 -5.18 13.94
N PHE A 248 1.82 -4.63 13.42
CA PHE A 248 0.54 -4.61 14.11
C PHE A 248 0.09 -6.04 14.41
N GLN A 249 -0.47 -6.26 15.60
CA GLN A 249 -0.99 -7.58 15.98
C GLN A 249 -2.38 -7.81 15.42
N SER A 250 -3.05 -6.74 14.98
CA SER A 250 -4.39 -6.82 14.42
C SER A 250 -4.69 -5.77 13.37
N LEU A 251 -5.71 -6.06 12.56
CA LEU A 251 -6.29 -5.11 11.60
C LEU A 251 -6.82 -3.86 12.28
N LEU A 252 -7.47 -4.06 13.42
CA LEU A 252 -8.07 -2.96 14.17
C LEU A 252 -6.99 -2.03 14.73
N GLU A 253 -5.90 -2.59 15.26
CA GLU A 253 -4.74 -1.82 15.71
C GLU A 253 -4.10 -1.02 14.57
N ALA A 254 -3.92 -1.62 13.40
CA ALA A 254 -3.40 -0.91 12.22
C ALA A 254 -4.33 0.25 11.79
N ALA A 255 -5.64 0.04 11.81
CA ALA A 255 -6.63 1.07 11.45
C ALA A 255 -6.66 2.22 12.47
N VAL A 256 -6.57 1.90 13.77
CA VAL A 256 -6.51 2.88 14.87
C VAL A 256 -5.24 3.70 14.79
N PHE A 257 -4.10 3.06 14.50
CA PHE A 257 -2.82 3.74 14.31
C PHE A 257 -2.86 4.75 13.15
N GLN A 258 -3.65 4.50 12.12
CA GLN A 258 -3.83 5.44 11.02
C GLN A 258 -4.90 6.51 11.28
N LEU A 259 -5.58 6.46 12.43
CA LEU A 259 -6.70 7.33 12.77
C LEU A 259 -7.81 7.32 11.71
N ASP A 260 -8.02 6.16 11.08
CA ASP A 260 -9.07 5.97 10.07
C ASP A 260 -10.36 5.48 10.75
N VAL A 261 -11.18 6.44 11.19
CA VAL A 261 -12.48 6.21 11.85
C VAL A 261 -13.38 5.29 11.02
N GLU A 262 -13.41 5.48 9.70
CA GLU A 262 -14.28 4.72 8.81
C GLU A 262 -13.78 3.29 8.62
N MET A 263 -12.47 3.07 8.57
CA MET A 263 -11.87 1.73 8.57
C MET A 263 -12.15 1.00 9.88
N VAL A 264 -12.01 1.67 11.04
CA VAL A 264 -12.31 1.11 12.36
C VAL A 264 -13.78 0.66 12.41
N ARG A 265 -14.71 1.54 12.05
CA ARG A 265 -16.15 1.21 11.99
C ARG A 265 -16.43 0.05 11.04
N LEU A 266 -15.80 0.04 9.86
CA LEU A 266 -15.97 -1.05 8.89
C LEU A 266 -15.54 -2.39 9.46
N LEU A 267 -14.37 -2.47 10.09
CA LEU A 267 -13.85 -3.70 10.68
C LEU A 267 -14.73 -4.19 11.83
N LEU A 268 -15.12 -3.28 12.73
CA LEU A 268 -16.00 -3.59 13.87
C LEU A 268 -17.38 -4.07 13.43
N ASN A 269 -18.01 -3.39 12.47
CA ASN A 269 -19.31 -3.80 11.90
C ASN A 269 -19.24 -5.17 11.20
N ARG A 270 -18.05 -5.59 10.78
CA ARG A 270 -17.81 -6.91 10.16
C ARG A 270 -17.41 -7.97 11.19
N GLY A 271 -17.35 -7.65 12.48
CA GLY A 271 -17.07 -8.60 13.55
C GLY A 271 -15.58 -8.75 13.87
N ALA A 272 -14.76 -7.73 13.62
CA ALA A 272 -13.39 -7.69 14.12
C ALA A 272 -13.38 -7.84 15.66
N SER A 273 -12.62 -8.81 16.16
CA SER A 273 -12.60 -9.13 17.59
C SER A 273 -11.56 -8.33 18.34
N PHE A 274 -11.85 -7.92 19.56
CA PHE A 274 -10.85 -7.39 20.50
C PHE A 274 -10.00 -8.49 21.17
N LYS A 275 -10.32 -9.78 20.95
CA LYS A 275 -9.62 -10.91 21.58
C LYS A 275 -8.36 -11.27 20.82
N TYR A 276 -7.23 -10.79 21.32
CA TYR A 276 -5.91 -11.17 20.82
C TYR A 276 -5.22 -12.12 21.80
N GLY A 277 -4.59 -13.15 21.25
CA GLY A 277 -3.77 -14.05 22.06
C GLY A 277 -2.66 -13.24 22.71
N ALA A 278 -2.52 -13.34 24.02
CA ALA A 278 -1.41 -12.72 24.70
C ALA A 278 -0.13 -13.34 24.16
N LEU A 279 0.58 -12.64 23.27
CA LEU A 279 1.82 -13.13 22.66
C LEU A 279 2.86 -13.58 23.70
N ASN A 280 2.77 -13.04 24.93
CA ASN A 280 3.66 -13.35 26.03
C ASN A 280 2.91 -13.67 27.35
N GLY A 281 1.66 -14.15 27.31
CA GLY A 281 0.89 -14.48 28.53
C GLY A 281 0.47 -13.29 29.42
N HIS A 282 0.92 -12.08 29.14
CA HIS A 282 0.65 -10.88 29.95
C HIS A 282 -0.65 -10.14 29.62
N GLY A 283 -1.54 -10.74 28.81
CA GLY A 283 -2.85 -10.14 28.51
C GLY A 283 -2.81 -8.77 27.83
N HIS A 284 -1.68 -8.37 27.25
CA HIS A 284 -1.48 -7.07 26.62
C HIS A 284 -2.46 -6.84 25.48
N THR A 285 -3.33 -5.85 25.64
CA THR A 285 -4.15 -5.33 24.55
C THR A 285 -3.38 -4.18 23.90
N HIS A 286 -2.62 -4.48 22.85
CA HIS A 286 -1.86 -3.48 22.08
C HIS A 286 -2.77 -2.35 21.59
N LEU A 287 -4.03 -2.67 21.31
CA LEU A 287 -5.07 -1.68 21.01
C LEU A 287 -5.22 -0.60 22.09
N HIS A 288 -5.19 -0.95 23.39
CA HIS A 288 -5.27 0.04 24.47
C HIS A 288 -4.01 0.92 24.53
N CYS A 289 -2.83 0.38 24.22
CA CYS A 289 -1.62 1.19 24.09
C CYS A 289 -1.73 2.22 22.96
N VAL A 290 -2.21 1.78 21.79
CA VAL A 290 -2.36 2.66 20.62
C VAL A 290 -3.44 3.72 20.90
N LEU A 291 -4.57 3.33 21.47
CA LEU A 291 -5.61 4.29 21.90
C LEU A 291 -5.04 5.30 22.90
N SER A 292 -4.32 4.84 23.93
CA SER A 292 -3.66 5.70 24.90
C SER A 292 -2.73 6.72 24.24
N HIS A 293 -1.90 6.30 23.29
CA HIS A 293 -0.99 7.22 22.60
C HIS A 293 -1.76 8.36 21.92
N TYR A 294 -2.79 8.06 21.13
CA TYR A 294 -3.53 9.10 20.41
C TYR A 294 -4.51 9.90 21.27
N LEU A 295 -5.02 9.31 22.36
CA LEU A 295 -5.90 10.02 23.28
C LEU A 295 -5.14 11.02 24.17
N PHE A 296 -3.88 10.71 24.52
CA PHE A 296 -3.12 11.50 25.50
C PHE A 296 -1.89 12.24 24.96
N GLN A 297 -1.39 11.91 23.77
CA GLN A 297 -0.11 12.49 23.28
C GLN A 297 -0.25 13.29 21.99
N ALA A 298 -1.40 13.25 21.30
CA ALA A 298 -1.61 13.89 19.99
C ALA A 298 -2.90 14.74 19.97
N PRO A 299 -2.93 15.92 20.61
CA PRO A 299 -4.13 16.75 20.77
C PRO A 299 -4.76 17.19 19.43
N GLU A 300 -3.97 17.30 18.36
CA GLU A 300 -4.45 17.61 17.01
C GLU A 300 -5.30 16.50 16.37
N THR A 301 -5.27 15.29 16.95
CA THR A 301 -6.02 14.11 16.45
C THR A 301 -7.22 13.75 17.32
N TYR A 302 -7.46 14.55 18.36
CA TYR A 302 -8.32 14.21 19.48
C TYR A 302 -9.77 13.87 19.09
N ASP A 303 -10.38 14.64 18.19
CA ASP A 303 -11.75 14.38 17.70
C ASP A 303 -11.87 13.00 17.03
N LYS A 304 -10.83 12.57 16.30
CA LYS A 304 -10.80 11.25 15.66
C LYS A 304 -10.55 10.17 16.69
N SER A 305 -9.65 10.41 17.64
CA SER A 305 -9.31 9.48 18.71
C SER A 305 -10.54 9.15 19.57
N ILE A 306 -11.34 10.16 19.94
CA ILE A 306 -12.60 9.97 20.66
C ILE A 306 -13.58 9.15 19.81
N GLN A 307 -13.81 9.51 18.54
CA GLN A 307 -14.73 8.76 17.68
C GLN A 307 -14.32 7.30 17.51
N ILE A 308 -13.02 7.02 17.43
CA ILE A 308 -12.48 5.66 17.36
C ILE A 308 -12.72 4.93 18.68
N PHE A 309 -12.41 5.58 19.81
CA PHE A 309 -12.63 5.02 21.15
C PHE A 309 -14.10 4.66 21.37
N GLU A 310 -15.02 5.60 21.13
CA GLU A 310 -16.46 5.38 21.22
C GLU A 310 -16.92 4.24 20.32
N ALA A 311 -16.44 4.20 19.07
CA ALA A 311 -16.74 3.11 18.15
C ALA A 311 -16.31 1.76 18.72
N CYS A 312 -15.13 1.68 19.34
CA CYS A 312 -14.63 0.44 19.95
C CYS A 312 -15.47 0.03 21.17
N VAL A 313 -15.78 0.96 22.08
CA VAL A 313 -16.61 0.70 23.27
C VAL A 313 -18.01 0.22 22.86
N ASN A 314 -18.63 0.88 21.88
CA ASN A 314 -19.94 0.48 21.37
C ASN A 314 -19.97 -0.93 20.77
N HIS A 315 -18.81 -1.48 20.40
CA HIS A 315 -18.67 -2.85 19.91
C HIS A 315 -18.14 -3.84 20.97
N GLY A 316 -18.03 -3.41 22.23
CA GLY A 316 -17.65 -4.28 23.36
C GLY A 316 -16.17 -4.23 23.73
N LEU A 317 -15.44 -3.15 23.40
CA LEU A 317 -14.15 -2.87 24.02
C LEU A 317 -14.37 -2.62 25.52
N ASP A 318 -13.64 -3.35 26.37
CA ASP A 318 -13.62 -3.12 27.82
C ASP A 318 -12.64 -1.97 28.17
N PRO A 319 -13.13 -0.79 28.59
CA PRO A 319 -12.26 0.34 28.92
C PRO A 319 -11.50 0.15 30.25
N ASN A 320 -11.96 -0.78 31.10
CA ASN A 320 -11.32 -1.12 32.37
C ASN A 320 -10.26 -2.23 32.22
N ARG A 321 -10.03 -2.70 31.00
CA ARG A 321 -8.98 -3.67 30.72
C ARG A 321 -7.61 -3.02 30.98
N ARG A 322 -6.89 -3.60 31.93
CA ARG A 322 -5.51 -3.20 32.23
C ARG A 322 -4.58 -3.60 31.09
N PHE A 323 -3.70 -2.69 30.69
CA PHE A 323 -2.69 -2.88 29.66
C PHE A 323 -1.33 -2.37 30.16
N ARG A 324 -0.25 -2.87 29.56
CA ARG A 324 1.11 -2.37 29.84
C ARG A 324 1.48 -1.43 28.71
N PHE A 325 1.90 -0.21 29.03
CA PHE A 325 2.30 0.76 28.01
C PHE A 325 3.47 0.21 27.19
N CYS A 326 3.26 -0.04 25.90
CA CYS A 326 4.30 -0.59 25.05
C CYS A 326 5.20 0.53 24.55
N SER A 327 6.48 0.51 24.96
CA SER A 327 7.50 1.45 24.47
C SER A 327 7.70 1.40 22.96
N ARG A 328 7.16 0.37 22.27
CA ARG A 328 7.17 0.31 20.81
C ARG A 328 6.51 1.53 20.17
N TYR A 329 5.42 2.06 20.74
CA TYR A 329 4.78 3.26 20.20
C TYR A 329 5.36 4.56 20.76
N ASP A 330 6.37 4.46 21.63
CA ASP A 330 7.04 5.61 22.18
C ASP A 330 8.02 6.18 21.17
N LEU A 331 7.54 7.15 20.38
CA LEU A 331 8.38 7.94 19.48
C LEU A 331 9.45 8.75 20.24
N SER A 332 9.35 8.88 21.56
CA SER A 332 10.21 9.74 22.38
C SER A 332 11.50 9.07 22.89
N ASN A 333 11.82 7.84 22.46
CA ASN A 333 13.07 7.15 22.82
C ASN A 333 13.32 7.05 24.34
N ARG A 334 12.29 7.02 25.19
CA ARG A 334 12.50 6.81 26.63
C ARG A 334 12.85 5.35 26.89
N SER A 335 14.14 5.09 27.09
CA SER A 335 14.65 3.79 27.51
C SER A 335 14.34 3.53 29.00
N SER A 336 13.09 3.24 29.34
CA SER A 336 12.75 2.81 30.70
C SER A 336 12.86 1.29 30.82
N SER A 337 13.88 0.85 31.55
CA SER A 337 14.09 -0.54 31.98
C SER A 337 13.37 -0.87 33.29
N GLU A 338 12.57 0.06 33.81
CA GLU A 338 11.86 -0.07 35.07
C GLU A 338 10.45 -0.63 34.86
N THR A 339 10.03 -1.47 35.80
CA THR A 339 8.76 -2.16 35.91
C THR A 339 7.59 -1.34 35.37
N GLN A 340 7.18 -1.59 34.12
CA GLN A 340 6.04 -0.91 33.54
C GLN A 340 4.76 -1.38 34.23
N ASP A 341 4.22 -0.47 35.04
CA ASP A 341 2.93 -0.61 35.69
C ASP A 341 1.83 -0.88 34.65
N VAL A 342 0.85 -1.68 35.06
CA VAL A 342 -0.27 -2.07 34.22
C VAL A 342 -1.42 -1.11 34.52
N ASN A 343 -1.70 -0.18 33.61
CA ASN A 343 -2.72 0.85 33.79
C ASN A 343 -3.99 0.51 33.01
N THR A 344 -5.13 1.01 33.45
CA THR A 344 -6.35 1.17 32.63
C THR A 344 -6.27 2.45 31.81
N LEU A 345 -7.15 2.62 30.80
CA LEU A 345 -7.21 3.89 30.06
C LEU A 345 -7.57 5.07 30.96
N PHE A 346 -8.39 4.82 31.99
CA PHE A 346 -8.78 5.84 32.96
C PHE A 346 -7.62 6.26 33.87
N GLU A 347 -6.87 5.30 34.42
CA GLU A 347 -5.67 5.58 35.21
C GLU A 347 -4.63 6.35 34.39
N GLU A 348 -4.39 5.91 33.15
CA GLU A 348 -3.47 6.60 32.24
C GLU A 348 -3.92 8.05 31.98
N ALA A 349 -5.23 8.27 31.76
CA ALA A 349 -5.80 9.61 31.59
C ALA A 349 -5.51 10.52 32.78
N LEU A 350 -5.68 10.02 34.01
CA LEU A 350 -5.43 10.78 35.24
C LEU A 350 -3.95 11.11 35.45
N THR A 351 -3.05 10.24 34.98
CA THR A 351 -1.59 10.48 35.06
C THR A 351 -1.07 11.35 33.94
N SER A 352 -1.78 11.41 32.81
CA SER A 352 -1.40 12.24 31.67
C SER A 352 -1.60 13.73 31.98
N VAL A 353 -0.77 14.59 31.41
CA VAL A 353 -0.87 16.07 31.55
C VAL A 353 -2.05 16.63 30.74
N VAL A 354 -2.87 15.78 30.13
CA VAL A 354 -3.96 16.22 29.26
C VAL A 354 -5.16 16.62 30.11
N GLU A 355 -5.35 17.93 30.27
CA GLU A 355 -6.51 18.56 30.91
C GLU A 355 -7.78 18.47 30.03
N SER A 356 -8.08 17.32 29.43
CA SER A 356 -9.28 17.20 28.60
C SER A 356 -10.42 16.53 29.35
N GLU A 357 -11.24 17.38 29.97
CA GLU A 357 -12.52 17.03 30.58
C GLU A 357 -13.39 16.18 29.64
N ILE A 358 -13.33 16.44 28.33
CA ILE A 358 -14.09 15.71 27.31
C ILE A 358 -13.71 14.22 27.28
N LEU A 359 -12.43 13.87 27.41
CA LEU A 359 -11.98 12.47 27.37
C LEU A 359 -12.30 11.77 28.67
N LEU A 360 -12.06 12.42 29.81
CA LEU A 360 -12.44 11.86 31.10
C LEU A 360 -13.94 11.59 31.13
N LYS A 361 -14.76 12.52 30.64
CA LYS A 361 -16.19 12.32 30.48
C LYS A 361 -16.50 11.16 29.53
N SER A 362 -15.88 11.10 28.35
CA SER A 362 -16.10 10.00 27.40
C SER A 362 -15.72 8.63 27.98
N LEU A 363 -14.66 8.56 28.78
CA LEU A 363 -14.24 7.34 29.48
C LEU A 363 -15.27 6.96 30.56
N ILE A 364 -15.72 7.92 31.37
CA ILE A 364 -16.76 7.69 32.40
C ILE A 364 -18.07 7.24 31.77
N ASP A 365 -18.52 7.92 30.70
CA ASP A 365 -19.72 7.60 29.95
C ASP A 365 -19.62 6.19 29.32
N ALA A 366 -18.42 5.77 28.94
CA ALA A 366 -18.11 4.41 28.49
C ALA A 366 -18.05 3.37 29.63
N GLY A 367 -18.26 3.76 30.88
CA GLY A 367 -18.19 2.90 32.06
C GLY A 367 -16.76 2.61 32.55
N ALA A 368 -15.77 3.42 32.13
CA ALA A 368 -14.46 3.41 32.76
C ALA A 368 -14.57 4.02 34.16
N GLY A 369 -14.09 3.32 35.19
CA GLY A 369 -14.27 3.76 36.57
C GLY A 369 -13.07 3.49 37.47
N PRO A 370 -12.95 4.25 38.58
CA PRO A 370 -11.87 4.10 39.56
C PRO A 370 -12.00 2.86 40.44
N ASN A 371 -13.00 2.00 40.23
CA ASN A 371 -13.19 0.76 40.99
C ASN A 371 -12.07 -0.28 40.77
N THR A 372 -11.15 -0.01 39.85
CA THR A 372 -9.83 -0.63 39.81
C THR A 372 -8.98 0.10 40.85
N ARG A 373 -8.65 -0.53 42.00
CA ARG A 373 -7.88 0.07 43.12
C ARG A 373 -6.80 1.03 42.61
N ILE A 374 -7.09 2.34 42.60
CA ILE A 374 -6.13 3.37 42.20
C ILE A 374 -5.22 3.59 43.41
N PHE A 375 -3.99 3.11 43.33
CA PHE A 375 -2.96 3.48 44.27
C PHE A 375 -2.45 4.87 43.88
N CYS A 376 -2.97 5.93 44.51
CA CYS A 376 -2.40 7.25 44.38
C CYS A 376 -1.06 7.31 45.14
N TYR A 377 0.05 7.13 44.43
CA TYR A 377 1.38 7.43 44.96
C TYR A 377 1.63 8.94 44.92
N ARG A 378 1.08 9.65 45.90
CA ARG A 378 1.55 10.99 46.27
C ARG A 378 2.28 10.84 47.60
N ASP A 379 3.60 11.09 47.60
CA ASP A 379 4.51 11.05 48.76
C ASP A 379 5.00 9.67 49.26
N GLY A 380 5.03 8.65 48.39
CA GLY A 380 5.66 7.36 48.72
C GLY A 380 4.95 6.55 49.82
N ARG A 381 3.69 6.87 50.13
CA ARG A 381 2.84 6.10 51.05
C ARG A 381 1.56 5.69 50.36
N GLU A 382 1.32 4.38 50.34
CA GLU A 382 0.11 3.73 49.85
C GLU A 382 -1.08 4.19 50.71
N LYS A 383 -2.08 4.85 50.10
CA LYS A 383 -3.36 5.17 50.75
C LYS A 383 -4.48 4.69 49.85
N ASP A 384 -5.34 3.81 50.39
CA ASP A 384 -6.60 3.45 49.77
C ASP A 384 -7.49 4.71 49.70
N ALA A 385 -7.64 5.29 48.53
CA ALA A 385 -8.63 6.34 48.28
C ALA A 385 -9.86 5.68 47.67
N LEU A 386 -10.92 5.54 48.48
CA LEU A 386 -12.27 5.32 47.97
C LEU A 386 -12.78 6.70 47.50
N PHE A 387 -13.02 6.83 46.20
CA PHE A 387 -13.73 7.96 45.60
C PHE A 387 -15.23 7.75 45.64
#